data_AF-A0A6L7VT38-F1
#
_entry.id   AF-A0A6L7VT38-F1
#
_cell.length_a   1.000
_cell.length_b   1.000
_cell.length_c   1.000
_cell.angle_alpha   90.00
_cell.angle_beta   90.00
_cell.angle_gamma   90.00
#
_symmetry.space_group_name_H-M   'P 1'
#
loop_
_entity.id
_entity.type
_entity.pdbx_description
1 polymer ?
#
loop_
_entity_poly.entity_id
_entity_poly.type
_entity_poly.pdbx_seq_one_letter_code
_entity_poly.pdbx_strand_id
1 'polypeptide(L)'
;MTGRVPKQSIRTIDPSFLRRGFWGALLVFFASTGWTQTEKLESVRLDPEEEHDLVAIPAPEEGSKSTYELDEFEIEIESEDDKVKYEAREKGTIDDPIVHWEVESDEPVHLVFDTKQKKFQRLTNKVRVVLVDYSQLESLIEETDAESGKAYPTLGYAVLELPTEKHPAMFIKAVEKRAEVESAFVIIERPPEVPH
;
A
#
# COMPACT_ATOMS: atom_id res chain seq x y z
N MET A 1 -80.00 -8.50 22.85
CA MET A 1 -79.31 -9.18 23.97
C MET A 1 -78.13 -9.96 23.39
N THR A 2 -76.90 -9.57 23.83
CA THR A 2 -75.59 -10.30 23.90
C THR A 2 -75.30 -11.48 22.94
N GLY A 3 -74.16 -11.63 22.26
CA GLY A 3 -72.86 -10.93 22.27
C GLY A 3 -71.76 -11.72 21.51
N ARG A 4 -70.70 -11.01 21.09
CA ARG A 4 -69.28 -11.34 20.76
C ARG A 4 -68.91 -12.65 20.00
N VAL A 5 -68.32 -12.65 18.77
CA VAL A 5 -66.98 -12.16 18.25
C VAL A 5 -65.87 -13.25 18.33
N PRO A 6 -64.96 -13.45 17.34
CA PRO A 6 -65.16 -13.76 15.90
C PRO A 6 -64.13 -14.85 15.40
N LYS A 7 -64.07 -15.13 14.09
CA LYS A 7 -62.81 -15.56 13.43
C LYS A 7 -62.83 -15.14 11.95
N GLN A 8 -61.78 -14.43 11.54
CA GLN A 8 -61.63 -13.79 10.23
C GLN A 8 -61.39 -14.81 9.11
N SER A 9 -61.98 -14.53 7.95
CA SER A 9 -61.82 -15.28 6.71
C SER A 9 -60.77 -14.64 5.79
N ILE A 10 -59.99 -15.51 5.16
CA ILE A 10 -59.18 -15.24 3.97
C ILE A 10 -60.08 -14.72 2.86
N ARG A 11 -59.66 -13.69 2.10
CA ARG A 11 -59.91 -13.66 0.65
C ARG A 11 -58.74 -13.06 -0.11
N THR A 12 -58.22 -13.95 -0.95
CA THR A 12 -57.65 -13.80 -2.29
C THR A 12 -57.81 -12.44 -2.94
N ILE A 13 -56.66 -12.01 -3.47
CA ILE A 13 -56.37 -10.81 -4.23
C ILE A 13 -56.90 -10.97 -5.67
N ASP A 14 -57.41 -9.88 -6.25
CA ASP A 14 -57.33 -9.64 -7.70
C ASP A 14 -57.39 -8.12 -7.97
N PRO A 15 -56.81 -7.61 -9.07
CA PRO A 15 -55.77 -6.60 -9.00
C PRO A 15 -56.03 -5.52 -10.05
N SER A 16 -56.86 -4.51 -9.76
CA SER A 16 -57.03 -3.41 -10.70
C SER A 16 -57.71 -2.21 -10.07
N PHE A 17 -57.01 -1.49 -9.19
CA PHE A 17 -57.36 -0.12 -8.81
C PHE A 17 -56.04 0.64 -8.58
N LEU A 18 -55.50 1.27 -9.61
CA LEU A 18 -55.67 2.70 -9.90
C LEU A 18 -55.03 3.63 -8.85
N ARG A 19 -54.08 4.42 -9.39
CA ARG A 19 -53.79 5.82 -9.05
C ARG A 19 -52.84 6.12 -7.89
N ARG A 20 -51.65 6.59 -8.32
CA ARG A 20 -51.07 7.92 -8.03
C ARG A 20 -51.26 8.47 -6.61
N GLY A 21 -50.13 8.62 -5.91
CA GLY A 21 -49.97 9.51 -4.77
C GLY A 21 -48.93 8.97 -3.76
N PHE A 22 -47.63 9.09 -4.01
CA PHE A 22 -46.75 10.14 -3.44
C PHE A 22 -46.36 9.92 -1.96
N TRP A 23 -45.04 9.82 -1.74
CA TRP A 23 -44.25 9.85 -0.49
C TRP A 23 -44.22 8.61 0.42
N GLY A 24 -43.08 7.93 0.39
CA GLY A 24 -42.65 6.95 1.39
C GLY A 24 -41.22 6.55 1.09
N ALA A 25 -40.27 7.30 1.64
CA ALA A 25 -38.84 7.15 1.48
C ALA A 25 -38.40 5.69 1.68
N LEU A 26 -37.90 5.06 0.61
CA LEU A 26 -36.98 3.95 0.76
C LEU A 26 -35.58 4.58 0.80
N LEU A 27 -35.11 4.84 2.01
CA LEU A 27 -33.69 4.97 2.31
C LEU A 27 -33.02 3.68 1.81
N VAL A 28 -32.51 3.71 0.58
CA VAL A 28 -31.46 2.79 0.19
C VAL A 28 -30.24 3.26 0.97
N PHE A 29 -30.03 2.62 2.12
CA PHE A 29 -28.71 2.59 2.73
C PHE A 29 -27.78 1.94 1.70
N PHE A 30 -27.07 2.76 0.95
CA PHE A 30 -25.77 2.37 0.42
C PHE A 30 -24.89 2.15 1.65
N ALA A 31 -24.94 0.94 2.21
CA ALA A 31 -23.79 0.45 2.95
C ALA A 31 -22.68 0.32 1.91
N SER A 32 -21.76 1.29 1.94
CA SER A 32 -20.47 1.29 1.29
C SER A 32 -19.70 0.04 1.73
N THR A 33 -20.00 -1.09 1.10
CA THR A 33 -19.09 -2.22 1.09
C THR A 33 -18.05 -1.87 0.05
N GLY A 34 -17.05 -1.09 0.49
CA GLY A 34 -15.80 -0.97 -0.24
C GLY A 34 -15.31 -2.38 -0.51
N TRP A 35 -15.28 -2.77 -1.78
CA TRP A 35 -14.58 -3.96 -2.20
C TRP A 35 -13.11 -3.68 -1.91
N THR A 36 -12.57 -4.25 -0.84
CA THR A 36 -11.14 -4.30 -0.61
C THR A 36 -10.53 -5.11 -1.75
N GLN A 37 -9.88 -4.42 -2.66
CA GLN A 37 -9.08 -5.05 -3.70
C GLN A 37 -7.85 -5.65 -3.02
N THR A 38 -7.88 -6.96 -2.76
CA THR A 38 -6.76 -7.69 -2.18
C THR A 38 -5.66 -7.81 -3.22
N GLU A 39 -4.73 -6.86 -3.23
CA GLU A 39 -3.52 -6.95 -4.04
C GLU A 39 -2.44 -7.72 -3.28
N LYS A 40 -1.75 -8.62 -3.99
CA LYS A 40 -0.62 -9.35 -3.42
C LYS A 40 0.59 -8.43 -3.41
N LEU A 41 1.13 -8.15 -2.22
CA LEU A 41 2.33 -7.32 -2.09
C LEU A 41 3.54 -8.02 -2.68
N GLU A 42 4.45 -7.21 -3.21
CA GLU A 42 5.62 -7.72 -3.90
C GLU A 42 6.90 -7.53 -3.07
N SER A 43 7.77 -8.54 -3.10
CA SER A 43 9.08 -8.51 -2.44
C SER A 43 10.01 -7.48 -3.08
N VAL A 44 10.80 -6.79 -2.25
CA VAL A 44 11.81 -5.80 -2.65
C VAL A 44 13.20 -6.36 -2.44
N ARG A 45 14.08 -6.15 -3.41
CA ARG A 45 15.51 -6.41 -3.23
C ARG A 45 16.18 -5.24 -2.52
N LEU A 46 16.82 -5.56 -1.41
CA LEU A 46 17.72 -4.66 -0.70
C LEU A 46 19.17 -4.92 -1.06
N ASP A 47 20.02 -3.98 -0.63
CA ASP A 47 21.47 -4.13 -0.67
C ASP A 47 21.87 -5.51 -0.09
N PRO A 48 22.64 -6.33 -0.84
CA PRO A 48 22.93 -7.72 -0.51
C PRO A 48 23.69 -7.92 0.82
N GLU A 49 24.14 -6.85 1.46
CA GLU A 49 24.74 -6.91 2.80
C GLU A 49 23.72 -7.20 3.92
N GLU A 50 22.42 -7.16 3.64
CA GLU A 50 21.39 -7.37 4.66
C GLU A 50 20.46 -8.57 4.36
N GLU A 51 20.37 -9.54 5.29
CA GLU A 51 19.43 -10.67 5.20
C GLU A 51 17.99 -10.30 5.62
N HIS A 52 17.33 -9.37 4.92
CA HIS A 52 15.92 -9.08 5.18
C HIS A 52 15.00 -9.72 4.13
N ASP A 53 13.78 -10.05 4.56
CA ASP A 53 12.68 -10.39 3.66
C ASP A 53 11.68 -9.23 3.68
N LEU A 54 11.93 -8.27 2.78
CA LEU A 54 11.23 -7.00 2.71
C LEU A 54 10.16 -6.99 1.64
N VAL A 55 9.05 -6.36 1.97
CA VAL A 55 7.90 -6.25 1.09
C VAL A 55 7.52 -4.77 0.93
N ALA A 56 7.40 -4.34 -0.32
CA ALA A 56 7.04 -2.96 -0.65
C ALA A 56 5.60 -2.72 -0.22
N ILE A 57 5.40 -1.63 0.50
CA ILE A 57 4.05 -1.17 0.84
C ILE A 57 3.67 -0.11 -0.19
N PRO A 58 2.61 -0.31 -0.98
CA PRO A 58 2.19 0.67 -1.97
C PRO A 58 1.85 1.99 -1.30
N ALA A 59 2.02 3.08 -2.04
CA ALA A 59 1.60 4.39 -1.58
C ALA A 59 0.07 4.39 -1.35
N PRO A 60 -0.42 4.93 -0.23
CA PRO A 60 -1.84 5.03 0.04
C PRO A 60 -2.53 5.96 -0.95
N GLU A 61 -3.74 5.63 -1.37
CA GLU A 61 -4.62 6.61 -2.00
C GLU A 61 -5.21 7.53 -0.91
N GLU A 62 -5.28 8.83 -1.18
CA GLU A 62 -5.80 9.82 -0.23
C GLU A 62 -7.24 9.48 0.18
N GLY A 63 -7.51 9.46 1.49
CA GLY A 63 -8.84 9.15 2.03
C GLY A 63 -9.27 7.69 1.83
N SER A 64 -8.32 6.79 1.57
CA SER A 64 -8.58 5.37 1.34
C SER A 64 -8.24 4.48 2.52
N LYS A 65 -8.88 3.31 2.55
CA LYS A 65 -8.52 2.20 3.42
C LYS A 65 -8.30 0.96 2.57
N SER A 66 -7.10 0.40 2.67
CA SER A 66 -6.65 -0.75 1.87
C SER A 66 -6.10 -1.85 2.76
N THR A 67 -6.39 -3.10 2.41
CA THR A 67 -5.91 -4.28 3.15
C THR A 67 -5.16 -5.19 2.18
N TYR A 68 -3.95 -5.57 2.56
CA TYR A 68 -3.04 -6.35 1.76
C TYR A 68 -2.66 -7.65 2.46
N GLU A 69 -2.65 -8.74 1.72
CA GLU A 69 -2.24 -10.04 2.25
C GLU A 69 -0.77 -10.34 1.92
N LEU A 70 -0.02 -10.76 2.93
CA LEU A 70 1.37 -11.16 2.82
C LEU A 70 1.63 -12.46 3.58
N ASP A 71 1.56 -13.61 2.93
CA ASP A 71 1.78 -14.95 3.53
C ASP A 71 1.12 -15.14 4.90
N GLU A 72 1.85 -14.88 5.99
CA GLU A 72 1.44 -15.00 7.40
C GLU A 72 0.87 -13.70 8.00
N PHE A 73 0.94 -12.58 7.28
CA PHE A 73 0.55 -11.25 7.71
C PHE A 73 -0.59 -10.66 6.86
N GLU A 74 -1.31 -9.74 7.48
CA GLU A 74 -2.26 -8.82 6.87
C GLU A 74 -1.79 -7.39 7.20
N ILE A 75 -1.68 -6.54 6.17
CA ILE A 75 -1.25 -5.16 6.32
C ILE A 75 -2.43 -4.26 5.96
N GLU A 76 -2.86 -3.44 6.91
CA GLU A 76 -3.89 -2.43 6.73
C GLU A 76 -3.24 -1.06 6.61
N ILE A 77 -3.65 -0.31 5.59
CA ILE A 77 -3.24 1.07 5.35
C ILE A 77 -4.50 1.92 5.35
N GLU A 78 -4.50 2.94 6.20
CA GLU A 78 -5.60 3.89 6.34
C GLU A 78 -5.04 5.30 6.18
N SER A 79 -5.52 6.02 5.18
CA SER A 79 -5.14 7.40 4.91
C SER A 79 -6.31 8.32 5.24
N GLU A 80 -6.06 9.30 6.10
CA GLU A 80 -6.99 10.36 6.49
C GLU A 80 -6.27 11.70 6.32
N ASP A 81 -6.77 12.59 5.46
CA ASP A 81 -6.25 13.94 5.24
C ASP A 81 -4.69 14.05 5.24
N ASP A 82 -4.08 14.43 6.36
CA ASP A 82 -2.65 14.67 6.57
C ASP A 82 -1.89 13.49 7.23
N LYS A 83 -2.56 12.36 7.36
CA LYS A 83 -2.14 11.25 8.21
C LYS A 83 -2.30 9.91 7.51
N VAL A 84 -1.26 9.10 7.61
CA VAL A 84 -1.31 7.71 7.14
C VAL A 84 -0.95 6.77 8.27
N LYS A 85 -1.81 5.80 8.48
CA LYS A 85 -1.68 4.76 9.48
C LYS A 85 -1.42 3.41 8.79
N TYR A 86 -0.38 2.74 9.24
CA TYR A 86 0.04 1.42 8.80
C TYR A 86 -0.04 0.44 9.95
N GLU A 87 -0.79 -0.65 9.78
CA GLU A 87 -0.89 -1.73 10.76
C GLU A 87 -0.53 -3.06 10.12
N ALA A 88 0.27 -3.87 10.83
CA ALA A 88 0.54 -5.24 10.45
C ALA A 88 0.00 -6.20 11.53
N ARG A 89 -0.74 -7.22 11.08
CA ARG A 89 -1.36 -8.27 11.91
C ARG A 89 -0.94 -9.63 11.41
N GLU A 90 -0.79 -10.61 12.30
CA GLU A 90 -0.53 -12.00 11.92
C GLU A 90 -1.87 -12.72 11.71
N LYS A 91 -2.01 -13.40 10.56
CA LYS A 91 -3.25 -14.05 10.14
C LYS A 91 -3.73 -15.03 11.20
N GLY A 92 -5.03 -14.99 11.50
CA GLY A 92 -5.64 -15.87 12.50
C GLY A 92 -5.49 -15.39 13.95
N THR A 93 -4.83 -14.25 14.18
CA THR A 93 -4.79 -13.57 15.48
C THR A 93 -5.93 -12.57 15.57
N ILE A 94 -6.70 -12.61 16.67
CA ILE A 94 -7.90 -11.77 16.85
C ILE A 94 -7.57 -10.48 17.62
N ASP A 95 -6.44 -10.47 18.36
CA ASP A 95 -6.02 -9.34 19.20
C ASP A 95 -4.87 -8.53 18.58
N ASP A 96 -4.80 -7.25 19.00
CA ASP A 96 -3.89 -6.13 18.71
C ASP A 96 -2.84 -6.24 17.58
N PRO A 97 -2.67 -5.19 16.75
CA PRO A 97 -1.65 -5.17 15.71
C PRO A 97 -0.25 -5.37 16.30
N ILE A 98 0.53 -6.25 15.66
CA ILE A 98 1.90 -6.55 16.08
C ILE A 98 2.78 -5.33 15.87
N VAL A 99 2.47 -4.54 14.84
CA VAL A 99 3.15 -3.29 14.51
C VAL A 99 2.11 -2.27 14.11
N HIS A 100 2.23 -1.09 14.69
CA HIS A 100 1.45 0.08 14.33
C HIS A 100 2.44 1.22 14.09
N TRP A 101 2.35 1.87 12.93
CA TRP A 101 3.11 3.07 12.64
C TRP A 101 2.19 4.12 12.02
N GLU A 102 2.15 5.27 12.68
CA GLU A 102 1.48 6.47 12.25
C GLU A 102 2.46 7.51 11.69
N VAL A 103 2.19 8.01 10.50
CA VAL A 103 3.03 8.97 9.80
C VAL A 103 2.23 10.24 9.52
N GLU A 104 2.69 11.35 10.09
CA GLU A 104 2.25 12.71 9.74
C GLU A 104 3.35 13.32 8.88
N SER A 105 3.08 13.54 7.58
CA SER A 105 4.06 14.11 6.66
C SER A 105 3.38 14.78 5.48
N ASP A 106 3.88 15.95 5.10
CA ASP A 106 3.46 16.68 3.89
C ASP A 106 3.97 16.00 2.60
N GLU A 107 4.89 15.03 2.72
CA GLU A 107 5.50 14.30 1.60
C GLU A 107 5.10 12.82 1.62
N PRO A 108 4.97 12.18 0.44
CA PRO A 108 4.68 10.75 0.37
C PRO A 108 5.81 9.93 1.02
N VAL A 109 5.45 9.14 2.04
CA VAL A 109 6.38 8.26 2.74
C VAL A 109 6.32 6.86 2.14
N HIS A 110 7.42 6.43 1.52
CA HIS A 110 7.57 5.08 1.00
C HIS A 110 8.01 4.14 2.11
N LEU A 111 7.22 3.09 2.36
CA LEU A 111 7.47 2.11 3.40
C LEU A 111 7.74 0.71 2.83
N VAL A 112 8.47 -0.05 3.60
CA VAL A 112 8.62 -1.50 3.46
C VAL A 112 8.29 -2.17 4.78
N PHE A 113 7.76 -3.38 4.70
CA PHE A 113 7.57 -4.23 5.87
C PHE A 113 8.63 -5.34 5.91
N ASP A 114 9.35 -5.43 7.02
CA ASP A 114 10.29 -6.50 7.31
C ASP A 114 9.56 -7.65 8.01
N THR A 115 9.32 -8.73 7.27
CA THR A 115 8.59 -9.90 7.78
C THR A 115 9.36 -10.63 8.87
N LYS A 116 10.69 -10.64 8.82
CA LYS A 116 11.54 -11.30 9.82
C LYS A 116 11.59 -10.51 11.12
N GLN A 117 11.75 -9.19 11.03
CA GLN A 117 11.83 -8.33 12.21
C GLN A 117 10.48 -7.83 12.70
N LYS A 118 9.39 -8.10 11.94
CA LYS A 118 8.04 -7.62 12.20
C LYS A 118 8.06 -6.12 12.50
N LYS A 119 8.51 -5.30 11.52
CA LYS A 119 8.53 -3.84 11.63
C LYS A 119 8.41 -3.18 10.26
N PHE A 120 7.80 -2.00 10.19
CA PHE A 120 7.93 -1.15 9.01
C PHE A 120 9.30 -0.46 9.02
N GLN A 121 9.80 -0.09 7.84
CA GLN A 121 10.99 0.74 7.67
C GLN A 121 10.74 1.75 6.55
N ARG A 122 11.33 2.95 6.69
CA ARG A 122 11.24 3.99 5.67
C ARG A 122 12.27 3.78 4.58
N LEU A 123 11.83 3.85 3.34
CA LEU A 123 12.71 3.87 2.18
C LEU A 123 13.16 5.30 1.92
N THR A 124 14.43 5.46 1.57
CA THR A 124 14.90 6.71 0.98
C THR A 124 14.44 6.80 -0.48
N ASN A 125 14.42 8.01 -1.05
CA ASN A 125 14.26 8.22 -2.48
C ASN A 125 15.53 7.86 -3.28
N LYS A 126 16.50 7.15 -2.68
CA LYS A 126 17.78 6.84 -3.30
C LYS A 126 17.89 5.35 -3.62
N VAL A 127 18.36 5.08 -4.83
CA VAL A 127 18.57 3.73 -5.33
C VAL A 127 20.03 3.56 -5.70
N ARG A 128 20.66 2.52 -5.15
CA ARG A 128 21.98 2.08 -5.57
C ARG A 128 21.83 1.23 -6.82
N VAL A 129 22.57 1.54 -7.88
CA VAL A 129 22.59 0.75 -9.12
C VAL A 129 24.02 0.32 -9.43
N VAL A 130 24.18 -0.92 -9.88
CA VAL A 130 25.43 -1.44 -10.43
C VAL A 130 25.27 -1.45 -11.94
N LEU A 131 26.12 -0.71 -12.64
CA LEU A 131 26.07 -0.60 -14.09
C LEU A 131 27.16 -1.45 -14.73
N VAL A 132 26.84 -2.02 -15.89
CA VAL A 132 27.83 -2.70 -16.75
C VAL A 132 28.87 -1.69 -17.25
N ASP A 133 28.43 -0.48 -17.59
CA ASP A 133 29.29 0.64 -17.96
C ASP A 133 28.76 1.95 -17.36
N TYR A 134 29.58 2.60 -16.51
CA TYR A 134 29.23 3.86 -15.86
C TYR A 134 29.14 5.06 -16.81
N SER A 135 29.63 4.93 -18.06
CA SER A 135 29.41 5.95 -19.08
C SER A 135 27.92 6.08 -19.47
N GLN A 136 27.10 5.07 -19.18
CA GLN A 136 25.67 5.03 -19.47
C GLN A 136 24.79 5.67 -18.38
N LEU A 137 25.39 6.17 -17.30
CA LEU A 137 24.64 6.72 -16.16
C LEU A 137 23.73 7.88 -16.56
N GLU A 138 24.21 8.83 -17.37
CA GLU A 138 23.40 9.98 -17.80
C GLU A 138 22.18 9.54 -18.62
N SER A 139 22.36 8.61 -19.57
CA SER A 139 21.25 8.05 -20.34
C SER A 139 20.26 7.29 -19.45
N LEU A 140 20.75 6.58 -18.44
CA LEU A 140 19.89 5.92 -17.46
C LEU A 140 19.05 6.94 -16.67
N ILE A 141 19.65 8.05 -16.22
CA ILE A 141 18.95 9.11 -15.49
C ILE A 141 17.82 9.69 -16.36
N GLU A 142 18.14 10.07 -17.60
CA GLU A 142 17.18 10.66 -18.54
C GLU A 142 16.02 9.71 -18.86
N GLU A 143 16.32 8.46 -19.19
CA GLU A 143 15.29 7.50 -19.61
C GLU A 143 14.47 6.92 -18.46
N THR A 144 14.95 7.07 -17.23
CA THR A 144 14.22 6.61 -16.04
C THR A 144 13.64 7.75 -15.23
N ASP A 145 13.64 8.98 -15.73
CA ASP A 145 13.15 10.17 -15.01
C ASP A 145 13.67 10.24 -13.57
N ALA A 146 14.95 9.94 -13.36
CA ALA A 146 15.61 10.19 -12.09
C ALA A 146 15.97 11.68 -11.99
N GLU A 147 15.93 12.27 -10.79
CA GLU A 147 16.26 13.68 -10.59
C GLU A 147 17.77 13.92 -10.75
N SER A 148 18.57 13.00 -10.22
CA SER A 148 20.01 13.08 -10.30
C SER A 148 20.65 11.70 -10.18
N GLY A 149 21.94 11.62 -10.51
CA GLY A 149 22.72 10.43 -10.25
C GLY A 149 24.20 10.73 -10.10
N LYS A 150 24.89 9.89 -9.33
CA LYS A 150 26.33 10.00 -9.10
C LYS A 150 27.00 8.64 -9.15
N ALA A 151 27.98 8.50 -10.04
CA ALA A 151 28.81 7.32 -10.14
C ALA A 151 29.88 7.28 -9.06
N TYR A 152 30.15 6.08 -8.54
CA TYR A 152 31.27 5.74 -7.68
C TYR A 152 32.01 4.53 -8.27
N PRO A 153 32.73 4.68 -9.40
CA PRO A 153 33.32 3.54 -10.11
C PRO A 153 34.29 2.73 -9.26
N THR A 154 35.06 3.40 -8.38
CA THR A 154 35.99 2.74 -7.44
C THR A 154 35.28 1.83 -6.43
N LEU A 155 34.00 2.11 -6.13
CA LEU A 155 33.16 1.31 -5.24
C LEU A 155 32.26 0.33 -6.01
N GLY A 156 32.25 0.39 -7.35
CA GLY A 156 31.46 -0.49 -8.19
C GLY A 156 29.95 -0.24 -8.13
N TYR A 157 29.51 1.00 -7.87
CA TYR A 157 28.10 1.37 -7.98
C TYR A 157 27.89 2.85 -8.35
N ALA A 158 26.66 3.21 -8.69
CA ALA A 158 26.15 4.57 -8.75
C ALA A 158 24.94 4.71 -7.82
N VAL A 159 24.63 5.94 -7.43
CA VAL A 159 23.42 6.27 -6.65
C VAL A 159 22.56 7.17 -7.50
N LEU A 160 21.31 6.77 -7.69
CA LEU A 160 20.26 7.57 -8.33
C LEU A 160 19.37 8.18 -7.25
N GLU A 161 18.98 9.43 -7.45
CA GLU A 161 17.99 10.13 -6.65
C GLU A 161 16.69 10.20 -7.45
N LEU A 162 15.61 9.71 -6.84
CA LEU A 162 14.30 9.65 -7.46
C LEU A 162 13.44 10.85 -7.01
N PRO A 163 12.50 11.29 -7.86
CA PRO A 163 11.44 12.20 -7.43
C PRO A 163 10.65 11.60 -6.27
N THR A 164 10.16 12.43 -5.35
CA THR A 164 9.46 11.98 -4.14
C THR A 164 8.18 11.21 -4.45
N GLU A 165 7.52 11.51 -5.56
CA GLU A 165 6.36 10.81 -6.07
C GLU A 165 6.67 9.38 -6.57
N LYS A 166 7.94 9.05 -6.80
CA LYS A 166 8.32 7.78 -7.42
C LYS A 166 8.67 6.72 -6.38
N HIS A 167 7.90 5.64 -6.36
CA HIS A 167 8.12 4.54 -5.42
C HIS A 167 9.44 3.78 -5.71
N PRO A 168 10.45 3.81 -4.81
CA PRO A 168 11.78 3.25 -5.08
C PRO A 168 11.80 1.75 -5.42
N ALA A 169 10.96 0.96 -4.75
CA ALA A 169 10.87 -0.48 -5.04
C ALA A 169 10.34 -0.79 -6.44
N MET A 170 9.36 -0.01 -6.91
CA MET A 170 8.79 -0.17 -8.26
C MET A 170 9.79 0.28 -9.32
N PHE A 171 10.55 1.35 -9.03
CA PHE A 171 11.65 1.79 -9.87
C PHE A 171 12.69 0.69 -10.10
N ILE A 172 13.12 -0.01 -9.04
CA ILE A 172 14.11 -1.08 -9.15
C ILE A 172 13.64 -2.19 -10.08
N LYS A 173 12.38 -2.62 -9.97
CA LYS A 173 11.84 -3.65 -10.84
C LYS A 173 11.82 -3.26 -12.32
N ALA A 174 11.65 -1.97 -12.61
CA ALA A 174 11.72 -1.46 -13.97
C ALA A 174 13.18 -1.40 -14.44
N VAL A 175 14.09 -0.91 -13.59
CA VAL A 175 15.49 -0.67 -13.94
C VAL A 175 16.31 -1.96 -14.08
N GLU A 176 16.04 -2.99 -13.28
CA GLU A 176 16.71 -4.30 -13.36
C GLU A 176 16.44 -5.05 -14.67
N LYS A 177 15.42 -4.65 -15.44
CA LYS A 177 15.13 -5.24 -16.76
C LYS A 177 16.00 -4.65 -17.88
N ARG A 178 16.74 -3.58 -17.60
CA ARG A 178 17.58 -2.88 -18.56
C ARG A 178 18.92 -3.61 -18.71
N ALA A 179 19.48 -3.62 -19.93
CA ALA A 179 20.66 -4.41 -20.24
C ALA A 179 21.96 -3.84 -19.62
N GLU A 180 21.97 -2.54 -19.37
CA GLU A 180 23.03 -1.75 -18.77
C GLU A 180 23.11 -1.86 -17.24
N VAL A 181 22.06 -2.39 -16.60
CA VAL A 181 21.96 -2.51 -15.15
C VAL A 181 22.20 -3.97 -14.75
N GLU A 182 23.27 -4.20 -14.00
CA GLU A 182 23.59 -5.51 -13.46
C GLU A 182 22.75 -5.83 -12.22
N SER A 183 22.57 -4.85 -11.34
CA SER A 183 21.69 -4.96 -10.16
C SER A 183 21.27 -3.59 -9.65
N ALA A 184 20.17 -3.54 -8.88
CA ALA A 184 19.71 -2.32 -8.25
C ALA A 184 19.08 -2.61 -6.87
N PHE A 185 19.27 -1.68 -5.93
CA PHE A 185 18.95 -1.86 -4.50
C PHE A 185 18.37 -0.57 -3.91
N VAL A 186 17.31 -0.68 -3.09
CA VAL A 186 16.79 0.49 -2.36
C VAL A 186 17.68 0.73 -1.15
N ILE A 187 17.98 2.00 -0.86
CA ILE A 187 18.63 2.38 0.39
C ILE A 187 17.55 2.63 1.45
N ILE A 188 17.62 1.91 2.58
CA ILE A 188 16.74 2.11 3.73
C ILE A 188 17.24 3.29 4.55
N GLU A 189 16.31 4.11 5.04
CA GLU A 189 16.63 5.16 6.00
C GLU A 189 16.87 4.50 7.37
N ARG A 190 18.13 4.39 7.79
CA ARG A 190 18.46 3.91 9.14
C ARG A 190 18.27 5.05 10.14
N PRO A 191 17.65 4.80 11.31
CA PRO A 191 17.68 5.76 12.39
C PRO A 191 19.14 6.04 12.79
N PRO A 192 19.50 7.27 13.17
CA PRO A 192 20.85 7.58 13.61
C PRO A 192 21.23 6.70 14.81
N GLU A 193 22.25 5.87 14.65
CA GLU A 193 22.80 5.08 15.77
C GLU A 193 23.42 6.05 16.77
N VAL A 194 22.88 6.10 17.99
CA VAL A 194 23.53 6.80 19.10
C VAL A 194 24.66 5.89 19.59
N PRO A 195 25.93 6.32 19.54
CA PRO A 195 27.02 5.50 20.04
C PRO A 195 26.84 5.27 21.56
N HIS A 196 26.85 4.01 21.96
CA HIS A 196 26.85 3.57 23.36
C HIS A 196 28.27 3.54 23.93
#